data_AF-A0A540LP18-F1
#
_entry.id   AF-A0A540LP18-F1
#
_cell.length_a   1.000
_cell.length_b   1.000
_cell.length_c   1.000
_cell.angle_alpha   90.00
_cell.angle_beta   90.00
_cell.angle_gamma   90.00
#
_symmetry.space_group_name_H-M   'P 1'
#
loop_
_entity.id
_entity.type
_entity.pdbx_description
1 polymer ?
#
loop_
_entity_poly.entity_id
_entity_poly.type
_entity_poly.pdbx_seq_one_letter_code
_entity_poly.pdbx_strand_id
1 'polypeptide(L)'
;MMWKIETDFKPMSFDIKLHDVEGKNYRFGLPKLNKEINPEKCKVLVKPTRVVINLAKTSKDYWLDLKFKEDKLKQSLDKEKDPMAGIMDLMKNMYDEGDPDMKRTIAKAWTDAKFGQTG
;
A
#
# COMPACT_ATOMS: atom_id res chain seq x y z
N MET A 1 -18.22 -6.00 36.34
CA MET A 1 -17.73 -5.21 35.20
C MET A 1 -17.51 -6.17 34.05
N MET A 2 -18.36 -6.12 33.03
CA MET A 2 -18.35 -7.06 31.91
C MET A 2 -17.95 -6.26 30.68
N TRP A 3 -16.69 -6.39 30.26
CA TRP A 3 -16.21 -5.77 29.04
C TRP A 3 -16.88 -6.44 27.84
N LYS A 4 -17.17 -5.66 26.79
CA LYS A 4 -17.87 -6.14 25.58
C LYS A 4 -16.98 -5.93 24.36
N ILE A 5 -16.96 -6.91 23.46
CA ILE A 5 -16.28 -6.79 22.17
C ILE A 5 -17.29 -6.83 21.03
N GLU A 6 -17.17 -5.88 20.11
CA GLU A 6 -17.95 -5.83 18.87
C GLU A 6 -16.96 -5.93 17.70
N THR A 7 -17.29 -6.76 16.72
CA THR A 7 -16.43 -7.02 15.55
C THR A 7 -17.26 -6.95 14.29
N ASP A 8 -16.85 -6.13 13.34
CA ASP A 8 -17.43 -6.01 12.01
C ASP A 8 -16.34 -6.33 10.98
N PHE A 9 -16.49 -7.44 10.26
CA PHE A 9 -15.58 -7.83 9.17
C PHE A 9 -16.30 -7.69 7.85
N LYS A 10 -15.68 -6.98 6.91
CA LYS A 10 -16.14 -6.84 5.52
C LYS A 10 -15.02 -7.26 4.58
N PRO A 11 -15.32 -7.55 3.30
CA PRO A 11 -14.30 -8.03 2.37
C PRO A 11 -13.07 -7.11 2.27
N MET A 12 -13.24 -5.79 2.39
CA MET A 12 -12.15 -4.81 2.24
C MET A 12 -11.92 -3.96 3.49
N SER A 13 -12.53 -4.26 4.62
CA SER A 13 -12.40 -3.45 5.84
C SER A 13 -12.69 -4.27 7.09
N PHE A 14 -12.25 -3.81 8.25
CA PHE A 14 -12.70 -4.35 9.52
C PHE A 14 -12.79 -3.25 10.58
N ASP A 15 -13.65 -3.45 11.57
CA ASP A 15 -13.81 -2.57 12.73
C ASP A 15 -14.01 -3.41 13.99
N ILE A 16 -13.21 -3.13 15.01
CA ILE A 16 -13.28 -3.82 16.29
C ILE A 16 -13.40 -2.77 17.39
N LYS A 17 -14.40 -2.92 18.24
CA LYS A 17 -14.64 -2.05 19.39
C LYS A 17 -14.57 -2.88 20.66
N LEU A 18 -13.81 -2.38 21.62
CA LEU A 18 -13.76 -2.89 22.97
C LEU A 18 -14.37 -1.86 23.90
N HIS A 19 -15.34 -2.29 24.68
CA HIS A 19 -16.06 -1.45 25.63
C HIS A 19 -15.72 -1.86 27.05
N ASP A 20 -15.60 -0.87 27.93
CA ASP A 20 -15.41 -1.04 29.37
C ASP A 20 -14.16 -1.87 29.74
N VAL A 21 -13.06 -1.70 28.99
CA VAL A 21 -11.75 -2.24 29.37
C VAL A 21 -11.14 -1.28 30.38
N GLU A 22 -11.21 -1.65 31.66
CA GLU A 22 -10.75 -0.82 32.78
C GLU A 22 -11.40 0.58 32.79
N GLY A 23 -12.70 0.65 32.46
CA GLY A 23 -13.45 1.91 32.37
C GLY A 23 -13.15 2.73 31.11
N LYS A 24 -12.42 2.19 30.13
CA LYS A 24 -12.12 2.84 28.86
C LYS A 24 -12.68 2.06 27.66
N ASN A 25 -12.96 2.79 26.60
CA ASN A 25 -13.37 2.24 25.32
C ASN A 25 -12.25 2.39 24.29
N TYR A 26 -12.03 1.32 23.52
CA TYR A 26 -11.02 1.27 22.47
C TYR A 26 -11.67 0.87 21.14
N ARG A 27 -11.16 1.41 20.05
CA ARG A 27 -11.59 1.05 18.70
C ARG A 27 -10.37 0.88 17.81
N PHE A 28 -10.32 -0.22 17.09
CA PHE A 28 -9.28 -0.50 16.11
C PHE A 28 -9.91 -1.09 14.86
N GLY A 29 -9.69 -0.42 13.74
CA GLY A 29 -10.29 -0.80 12.46
C GLY A 29 -9.57 -0.13 11.31
N LEU A 30 -9.65 -0.76 10.14
CA LEU A 30 -9.16 -0.20 8.89
C LEU A 30 -10.33 -0.06 7.91
N PRO A 31 -10.60 1.16 7.40
CA PRO A 31 -11.70 1.38 6.46
C PRO A 31 -11.41 0.81 5.06
N LYS A 32 -10.12 0.62 4.72
CA LYS A 32 -9.71 0.04 3.45
C LYS A 32 -8.42 -0.79 3.61
N LEU A 33 -8.56 -2.09 3.47
CA LEU A 33 -7.47 -3.05 3.42
C LEU A 33 -6.80 -3.03 2.04
N ASN A 34 -5.54 -3.47 2.02
CA ASN A 34 -4.78 -3.55 0.77
C ASN A 34 -5.41 -4.53 -0.24
N LYS A 35 -5.92 -5.66 0.25
CA LYS A 35 -6.63 -6.69 -0.54
C LYS A 35 -7.79 -7.28 0.26
N GLU A 36 -8.57 -8.13 -0.39
CA GLU A 36 -9.74 -8.75 0.19
C GLU A 36 -9.42 -9.82 1.25
N ILE A 37 -10.30 -9.89 2.24
CA ILE A 37 -10.35 -10.92 3.28
C ILE A 37 -11.66 -11.69 3.17
N ASN A 38 -11.68 -12.92 3.68
CA ASN A 38 -12.90 -13.71 3.88
C ASN A 38 -13.44 -13.41 5.28
N PRO A 39 -14.54 -12.64 5.41
CA PRO A 39 -15.06 -12.22 6.72
C PRO A 39 -15.46 -13.40 7.62
N GLU A 40 -16.03 -14.46 7.04
CA GLU A 40 -16.51 -15.64 7.78
C GLU A 40 -15.37 -16.44 8.43
N LYS A 41 -14.17 -16.36 7.84
CA LYS A 41 -12.98 -17.04 8.35
C LYS A 41 -12.13 -16.16 9.27
N CYS A 42 -12.50 -14.88 9.45
CA CYS A 42 -11.82 -13.98 10.36
C CYS A 42 -12.19 -14.29 11.82
N LYS A 43 -11.22 -14.09 12.73
CA LYS A 43 -11.41 -14.41 14.15
C LYS A 43 -10.76 -13.36 15.04
N VAL A 44 -11.39 -13.10 16.18
CA VAL A 44 -10.80 -12.28 17.25
C VAL A 44 -10.62 -13.14 18.48
N LEU A 45 -9.40 -13.21 19.00
CA LEU A 45 -9.07 -13.90 20.24
C LEU A 45 -8.63 -12.87 21.26
N VAL A 46 -9.36 -12.79 22.37
CA VAL A 46 -8.99 -11.92 23.49
C VAL A 46 -8.16 -12.72 24.48
N LYS A 47 -7.00 -12.18 24.83
CA LYS A 47 -6.09 -12.70 25.86
C LYS A 47 -5.98 -11.66 26.99
N PRO A 48 -5.51 -12.04 28.18
CA PRO A 48 -5.47 -11.15 29.35
C PRO A 48 -4.77 -9.81 29.08
N THR A 49 -3.72 -9.81 28.26
CA THR A 49 -2.89 -8.62 27.99
C THR A 49 -2.96 -8.11 26.55
N ARG A 50 -3.69 -8.80 25.65
CA ARG A 50 -3.72 -8.45 24.22
C ARG A 50 -4.93 -9.00 23.50
N VAL A 51 -5.28 -8.34 22.40
CA VAL A 51 -6.27 -8.83 21.43
C VAL A 51 -5.52 -9.29 20.18
N VAL A 52 -5.83 -10.50 19.71
CA VAL A 52 -5.27 -11.06 18.48
C VAL A 52 -6.37 -11.10 17.42
N ILE A 53 -6.11 -10.43 16.30
CA ILE A 53 -7.06 -10.31 15.19
C ILE A 53 -6.49 -11.10 14.03
N ASN A 54 -7.15 -12.20 13.66
CA ASN A 54 -6.78 -13.03 12.54
C ASN A 54 -7.67 -12.69 11.34
N LEU A 55 -7.07 -12.09 10.32
CA LEU A 55 -7.71 -11.79 9.05
C LEU A 55 -7.39 -12.89 8.03
N ALA A 56 -8.41 -13.62 7.57
CA ALA A 56 -8.22 -14.66 6.57
C ALA A 56 -8.20 -14.05 5.17
N LYS A 57 -7.06 -14.09 4.47
CA LYS A 57 -6.96 -13.60 3.10
C LYS A 57 -7.80 -14.44 2.13
N THR A 58 -8.35 -13.82 1.09
CA THR A 58 -9.01 -14.55 -0.01
C THR A 58 -8.01 -15.17 -0.99
N SER A 59 -6.85 -14.55 -1.17
CA SER A 59 -5.76 -15.03 -2.03
C SER A 59 -4.51 -15.45 -1.24
N LYS A 60 -3.64 -16.22 -1.87
CA LYS A 60 -2.32 -16.61 -1.32
C LYS A 60 -1.26 -15.51 -1.48
N ASP A 61 -1.65 -14.31 -1.91
CA ASP A 61 -0.71 -13.24 -2.23
C ASP A 61 0.00 -12.69 -0.98
N TYR A 62 1.22 -12.22 -1.23
CA TYR A 62 1.96 -11.43 -0.27
C TYR A 62 1.33 -10.04 -0.10
N TRP A 63 1.26 -9.56 1.14
CA TRP A 63 0.77 -8.22 1.47
C TRP A 63 1.97 -7.42 1.99
N LEU A 64 2.43 -6.43 1.22
CA LEU A 64 3.49 -5.51 1.65
C LEU A 64 3.02 -4.57 2.76
N ASP A 65 1.74 -4.20 2.71
CA ASP A 65 1.07 -3.37 3.71
C ASP A 65 -0.32 -3.94 4.03
N LEU A 66 -0.79 -3.68 5.25
CA LEU A 66 -2.13 -4.05 5.68
C LEU A 66 -3.19 -3.06 5.17
N LYS A 67 -2.87 -1.76 5.25
CA LYS A 67 -3.72 -0.67 4.74
C LYS A 67 -3.52 -0.51 3.24
N PHE A 68 -4.59 -0.13 2.55
CA PHE A 68 -4.47 0.34 1.18
C PHE A 68 -3.60 1.60 1.13
N LYS A 69 -2.54 1.56 0.32
CA LYS A 69 -1.77 2.75 -0.07
C LYS A 69 -2.01 2.94 -1.57
N GLU A 70 -2.41 4.15 -1.97
CA GLU A 70 -2.39 4.48 -3.38
C GLU A 70 -0.94 4.49 -3.85
N ASP A 71 -0.66 3.62 -4.81
CA ASP A 71 0.63 3.55 -5.45
C ASP A 71 0.76 4.77 -6.38
N LYS A 72 1.36 5.85 -5.87
CA LYS A 72 1.51 7.12 -6.61
C LYS A 72 2.24 6.93 -7.94
N LEU A 73 3.07 5.87 -8.04
CA LEU A 73 3.78 5.46 -9.24
C LEU A 73 2.85 4.94 -10.35
N LYS A 74 1.69 4.35 -10.03
CA LYS A 74 0.72 3.93 -11.06
C LYS A 74 -0.05 5.10 -11.64
N GLN A 75 -0.34 6.12 -10.83
CA GLN A 75 -1.06 7.31 -11.31
C GLN A 75 -0.25 8.15 -12.30
N SER A 76 1.09 8.13 -12.24
CA SER A 76 1.93 8.83 -13.22
C SER A 76 1.99 8.09 -14.56
N LEU A 77 2.00 6.75 -14.55
CA LEU A 77 2.07 5.93 -15.76
C LEU A 77 0.74 5.94 -16.56
N ASP A 78 -0.41 5.91 -15.89
CA ASP A 78 -1.71 5.87 -16.57
C ASP A 78 -2.20 7.23 -17.08
N LYS A 79 -1.63 8.35 -16.59
CA LYS A 79 -2.05 9.70 -16.99
C LYS A 79 -1.41 10.20 -18.28
N GLU A 80 -0.37 9.56 -18.80
CA GLU A 80 0.40 10.13 -19.90
C GLU A 80 0.34 9.27 -21.16
N LYS A 81 -0.52 9.71 -22.09
CA LYS A 81 -0.68 9.16 -23.45
C LYS A 81 0.55 9.36 -24.35
N ASP A 82 1.60 10.00 -23.85
CA ASP A 82 2.87 10.16 -24.56
C ASP A 82 3.99 9.40 -23.83
N PRO A 83 4.42 8.24 -24.36
CA PRO A 83 5.48 7.42 -23.77
C PRO A 83 6.77 8.19 -23.48
N MET A 84 7.03 9.27 -24.23
CA MET A 84 8.21 10.12 -24.03
C MET A 84 8.11 11.04 -22.79
N ALA A 85 6.90 11.47 -22.40
CA ALA A 85 6.71 12.35 -21.24
C ALA A 85 6.91 11.59 -19.93
N GLY A 86 6.33 10.39 -19.82
CA GLY A 86 6.46 9.55 -18.62
C GLY A 86 7.91 9.09 -18.40
N ILE A 87 8.67 8.93 -19.48
CA ILE A 87 10.10 8.63 -19.42
C ILE A 87 10.91 9.85 -18.93
N MET A 88 10.56 11.08 -19.30
CA MET A 88 11.24 12.29 -18.80
C MET A 88 11.00 12.52 -17.31
N ASP A 89 9.78 12.30 -16.82
CA ASP A 89 9.46 12.50 -15.40
C ASP A 89 10.11 11.40 -14.52
N LEU A 90 10.15 10.16 -15.01
CA LEU A 90 10.90 9.07 -14.37
C LEU A 90 12.41 9.39 -14.28
N MET A 91 13.01 9.91 -15.36
CA MET A 91 14.43 10.29 -15.37
C MET A 91 14.73 11.48 -14.47
N LYS A 92 13.80 12.44 -14.34
CA LYS A 92 13.96 13.60 -13.46
C LYS A 92 13.98 13.20 -11.99
N ASN A 93 13.06 12.31 -11.59
CA ASN A 93 13.05 11.76 -10.24
C ASN A 93 14.32 10.94 -9.93
N MET A 94 14.87 10.21 -10.91
CA MET A 94 16.17 9.52 -10.74
C MET A 94 17.38 10.46 -10.68
N TYR A 95 17.32 11.65 -11.29
CA TYR A 95 18.38 12.67 -11.22
C TYR A 95 18.42 13.36 -9.86
N ASP A 96 17.25 13.61 -9.25
CA ASP A 96 17.17 14.28 -7.96
C ASP A 96 17.56 13.35 -6.79
N GLU A 97 17.40 12.03 -6.95
CA GLU A 97 17.73 11.03 -5.93
C GLU A 97 19.07 10.29 -6.17
N GLY A 98 19.68 10.40 -7.36
CA GLY A 98 20.82 9.57 -7.79
C GLY A 98 22.21 10.21 -7.67
N ASP A 99 23.20 9.38 -7.33
CA ASP A 99 24.65 9.66 -7.27
C ASP A 99 25.18 10.22 -8.63
N PRO A 100 26.11 11.21 -8.64
CA PRO A 100 26.63 11.87 -9.83
C PRO A 100 27.08 10.97 -11.01
N ASP A 101 27.50 9.73 -10.77
CA ASP A 101 27.90 8.83 -11.86
C ASP A 101 26.72 8.25 -12.67
N MET A 102 25.52 8.11 -12.08
CA MET A 102 24.31 7.70 -12.82
C MET A 102 23.82 8.79 -13.77
N LYS A 103 24.00 10.07 -13.40
CA LYS A 103 23.60 11.24 -14.22
C LYS A 103 24.28 11.26 -15.59
N ARG A 104 25.56 10.86 -15.64
CA ARG A 104 26.34 10.80 -16.89
C ARG A 104 25.86 9.71 -17.83
N THR A 105 25.53 8.54 -17.28
CA THR A 105 25.06 7.40 -18.07
C THR A 105 23.69 7.67 -18.69
N ILE A 106 22.78 8.31 -17.95
CA ILE A 106 21.46 8.70 -18.46
C ILE A 106 21.57 9.80 -19.53
N ALA A 107 22.41 10.82 -19.32
CA ALA A 107 22.65 11.86 -20.31
C ALA A 107 23.24 11.30 -21.63
N LYS A 108 24.14 10.31 -21.53
CA LYS A 108 24.73 9.63 -22.69
C LYS A 108 23.69 8.83 -23.47
N ALA A 109 22.86 8.03 -22.78
CA ALA A 109 21.79 7.28 -23.41
C ALA A 109 20.74 8.19 -24.09
N TRP A 110 20.46 9.37 -23.52
CA TRP A 110 19.54 10.35 -24.10
C TRP A 110 20.11 10.99 -25.38
N THR A 111 21.42 11.25 -25.41
CA THR A 111 22.12 11.79 -26.59
C THR A 111 22.17 10.74 -27.71
N ASP A 112 22.53 9.50 -27.39
CA ASP A 112 22.58 8.41 -28.37
C ASP A 112 21.18 8.10 -28.95
N ALA A 113 20.12 8.18 -28.13
CA ALA A 113 18.74 8.00 -28.58
C ALA A 113 18.20 9.19 -29.41
N LYS A 114 18.70 10.42 -29.18
CA LYS A 114 18.32 11.63 -29.94
C LYS A 114 19.00 11.71 -31.31
N PHE A 115 20.22 11.19 -31.43
CA PHE A 115 21.02 11.27 -32.67
C PHE A 115 21.13 9.93 -33.44
N GLY A 116 20.61 8.83 -32.88
CA GLY A 116 20.59 7.51 -33.50
C GLY A 116 19.46 7.29 -34.51
N GLN A 117 19.36 8.16 -35.53
CA GLN A 117 18.72 7.84 -36.82
C GLN A 117 19.05 8.91 -37.88
N THR A 118 20.27 8.86 -38.40
CA THR A 118 20.55 9.37 -39.76
C THR A 118 21.79 8.65 -40.30
N GLY A 119 21.60 7.80 -41.32
CA GLY A 119 22.66 7.25 -42.17
C GLY A 119 23.19 5.90 -41.77
#